data_AF-A0A915UNR7-F1
#
_entry.id   AF-A0A915UNR7-F1
#
_cell.length_a   1.000
_cell.length_b   1.000
_cell.length_c   1.000
_cell.angle_alpha   90.00
_cell.angle_beta   90.00
_cell.angle_gamma   90.00
#
_symmetry.space_group_name_H-M   'P 1'
#
loop_
_entity.id
_entity.type
_entity.pdbx_description
1 polymer ?
#
loop_
_entity_poly.entity_id
_entity_poly.type
_entity_poly.pdbx_seq_one_letter_code
_entity_poly.pdbx_strand_id
1 'polypeptide(L)'
;MARFLLAFLVILVSILWSQGPASAEDPNAWFSRYRNDLQELAALSREPGKAEDGLSRAQSFIRRLMAQEAGQGPQCLVYARVLLLKAIFEADLDRWDEAVWDYQVAVNLDPAVADFQFTDYPNLASRFFQARDEQAKIRNAVSSGADVVVLRPEGVSSVPALTFRKAKHVDPEYPVAFRKANLGASVEIHIVIDENGAPGTPVFSGDCTVAPFFVAAAEALRQWRYHPITIEGQKAAVLTKTRTEFSLHPGGDLP
;
A
#
# COMPACT_ATOMS: atom_id res chain seq x y z
N MET A 1 -10.40 27.45 63.69
CA MET A 1 -9.89 26.28 64.46
C MET A 1 -10.73 25.08 64.02
N ALA A 2 -10.19 24.19 63.20
CA ALA A 2 -9.84 22.80 63.58
C ALA A 2 -11.08 22.02 64.12
N ARG A 3 -11.53 20.88 63.58
CA ARG A 3 -10.88 19.81 62.81
C ARG A 3 -11.96 18.85 62.28
N PHE A 4 -11.65 18.24 61.14
CA PHE A 4 -12.15 16.99 60.55
C PHE A 4 -12.79 15.97 61.50
N LEU A 5 -13.83 15.26 61.02
CA LEU A 5 -13.89 13.79 61.08
C LEU A 5 -14.96 13.18 60.16
N LEU A 6 -14.41 12.51 59.14
CA LEU A 6 -14.78 11.26 58.47
C LEU A 6 -16.08 11.12 57.66
N ALA A 7 -15.80 10.75 56.41
CA ALA A 7 -16.66 10.50 55.27
C ALA A 7 -17.28 9.09 55.27
N PHE A 8 -18.51 9.05 54.78
CA PHE A 8 -19.07 8.12 53.78
C PHE A 8 -18.98 6.61 54.04
N LEU A 9 -20.15 6.04 54.38
CA LEU A 9 -20.46 4.62 54.25
C LEU A 9 -21.55 4.44 53.18
N VAL A 10 -21.18 3.76 52.09
CA VAL A 10 -21.97 2.87 51.22
C VAL A 10 -23.21 3.45 50.53
N ILE A 11 -23.10 3.65 49.21
CA ILE A 11 -24.17 3.31 48.28
C ILE A 11 -23.57 2.49 47.13
N LEU A 12 -23.98 1.22 47.07
CA LEU A 12 -23.86 0.35 45.90
C LEU A 12 -24.66 0.98 44.75
N VAL A 13 -23.98 1.39 43.68
CA VAL A 13 -24.60 1.56 42.37
C VAL A 13 -23.73 0.84 41.35
N SER A 14 -24.17 -0.38 41.04
CA SER A 14 -23.75 -1.14 39.88
C SER A 14 -24.22 -0.39 38.62
N ILE A 15 -23.30 0.28 37.92
CA ILE A 15 -23.52 0.72 36.55
C ILE A 15 -22.38 0.16 35.70
N LEU A 16 -22.77 -0.77 34.82
CA LEU A 16 -22.05 -1.19 33.63
C LEU A 16 -21.54 0.05 32.89
N TRP A 17 -20.22 0.26 32.76
CA TRP A 17 -19.55 0.92 31.61
C TRP A 17 -18.05 0.67 31.70
N SER A 18 -17.52 -0.22 30.86
CA SER A 18 -16.27 -0.03 30.10
C SER A 18 -15.93 -1.28 29.28
N GLN A 19 -16.87 -1.69 28.42
CA GLN A 19 -16.46 -2.32 27.17
C GLN A 19 -15.91 -1.18 26.31
N GLY A 20 -14.63 -0.83 26.51
CA GLY A 20 -13.87 -0.14 25.48
C GLY A 20 -13.82 -1.02 24.23
N PRO A 21 -13.68 -0.46 23.02
CA PRO A 21 -13.55 -1.28 21.82
C PRO A 21 -12.37 -2.24 22.01
N ALA A 22 -12.54 -3.48 21.53
CA ALA A 22 -11.57 -4.56 21.61
C ALA A 22 -10.14 -4.03 21.50
N SER A 23 -9.32 -4.34 22.51
CA SER A 23 -7.92 -3.94 22.65
C SER A 23 -7.19 -3.93 21.30
N ALA A 24 -6.70 -2.76 20.87
CA ALA A 24 -5.72 -2.70 19.78
C ALA A 24 -4.59 -3.67 20.11
N GLU A 25 -4.41 -4.68 19.24
CA GLU A 25 -3.41 -5.74 19.44
C GLU A 25 -2.01 -5.10 19.56
N ASP A 26 -1.19 -5.54 20.51
CA ASP A 26 0.19 -5.04 20.65
C ASP A 26 0.90 -5.17 19.29
N PRO A 27 1.34 -4.05 18.67
CA PRO A 27 2.02 -4.09 17.37
C PRO A 27 3.16 -5.11 17.34
N ASN A 28 3.90 -5.26 18.44
CA ASN A 28 5.00 -6.22 18.53
C ASN A 28 4.52 -7.67 18.54
N ALA A 29 3.40 -7.96 19.21
CA ALA A 29 2.78 -9.28 19.20
C ALA A 29 2.27 -9.65 17.79
N TRP A 30 1.66 -8.69 17.08
CA TRP A 30 1.18 -8.89 15.70
C TRP A 30 2.33 -9.29 14.76
N PHE A 31 3.42 -8.52 14.76
CA PHE A 31 4.62 -8.84 13.98
C PHE A 31 5.26 -10.18 14.37
N SER A 32 5.23 -10.53 15.66
CA SER A 32 5.88 -11.75 16.16
C SER A 32 5.33 -13.01 15.51
N ARG A 33 4.04 -13.02 15.10
CA ARG A 33 3.39 -14.13 14.39
C ARG A 33 4.05 -14.45 13.06
N TYR A 34 4.59 -13.43 12.40
CA TYR A 34 5.17 -13.51 11.05
C TYR A 34 6.69 -13.54 11.04
N ARG A 35 7.32 -13.46 12.22
CA ARG A 35 8.78 -13.35 12.34
C ARG A 35 9.51 -14.46 11.60
N ASN A 36 9.06 -15.70 11.74
CA ASN A 36 9.73 -16.85 11.13
C ASN A 36 9.61 -16.82 9.60
N ASP A 37 8.41 -16.56 9.06
CA ASP A 37 8.21 -16.43 7.60
C ASP A 37 9.06 -15.29 7.02
N LEU A 38 9.14 -14.14 7.70
CA LEU A 38 9.96 -13.01 7.28
C LEU A 38 11.46 -13.29 7.36
N GLN A 39 11.92 -14.01 8.38
CA GLN A 39 13.31 -14.45 8.52
C GLN A 39 13.70 -15.45 7.42
N GLU A 40 12.81 -16.38 7.09
CA GLU A 40 13.00 -17.34 6.01
C GLU A 40 13.14 -16.63 4.66
N LEU A 41 12.24 -15.70 4.34
CA LEU A 41 12.34 -14.90 3.12
C LEU A 41 13.62 -14.05 3.07
N ALA A 42 13.99 -13.42 4.18
CA ALA A 42 15.22 -12.64 4.25
C ALA A 42 16.51 -13.49 4.19
N ALA A 43 16.43 -14.77 4.56
CA ALA A 43 17.54 -15.71 4.35
C ALA A 43 17.65 -16.08 2.87
N LEU A 44 16.52 -16.43 2.23
CA LEU A 44 16.46 -16.74 0.80
C LEU A 44 16.95 -15.58 -0.07
N SER A 45 16.64 -14.33 0.29
CA SER A 45 17.07 -13.15 -0.48
C SER A 45 18.58 -12.95 -0.49
N ARG A 46 19.31 -13.54 0.46
CA ARG A 46 20.78 -13.48 0.52
C ARG A 46 21.44 -14.72 -0.07
N GLU A 47 20.68 -15.75 -0.44
CA GLU A 47 21.22 -17.00 -0.95
C GLU A 47 21.29 -16.98 -2.49
N PRO A 48 22.48 -17.10 -3.10
CA PRO A 48 22.62 -17.08 -4.55
C PRO A 48 21.80 -18.20 -5.22
N GLY A 49 21.05 -17.85 -6.26
CA GLY A 49 20.23 -18.81 -7.02
C GLY A 49 18.89 -19.17 -6.37
N LYS A 50 18.52 -18.55 -5.25
CA LYS A 50 17.23 -18.77 -4.58
C LYS A 50 16.14 -17.75 -4.92
N ALA A 51 16.38 -16.86 -5.88
CA ALA A 51 15.44 -15.80 -6.19
C ALA A 51 14.07 -16.31 -6.69
N GLU A 52 14.01 -17.38 -7.49
CA GLU A 52 12.72 -17.96 -7.93
C GLU A 52 11.94 -18.60 -6.76
N ASP A 53 12.63 -19.38 -5.92
CA ASP A 53 12.06 -20.00 -4.71
C ASP A 53 11.52 -18.91 -3.76
N GLY A 54 12.33 -17.88 -3.51
CA GLY A 54 12.00 -16.73 -2.67
C GLY A 54 10.81 -15.93 -3.20
N LEU A 55 10.79 -15.66 -4.52
CA LEU A 55 9.67 -14.98 -5.17
C LEU A 55 8.36 -15.77 -5.02
N SER A 56 8.39 -17.08 -5.28
CA SER A 56 7.22 -17.96 -5.13
C SER A 56 6.71 -18.01 -3.68
N ARG A 57 7.63 -18.05 -2.70
CA ARG A 57 7.31 -18.02 -1.27
C ARG A 57 6.71 -16.68 -0.86
N ALA A 58 7.27 -15.55 -1.33
CA ALA A 58 6.76 -14.21 -1.04
C ALA A 58 5.35 -14.01 -1.60
N GLN A 59 5.10 -14.43 -2.86
CA GLN A 59 3.77 -14.40 -3.46
C GLN A 59 2.76 -15.27 -2.69
N SER A 60 3.17 -16.47 -2.29
CA SER A 60 2.32 -17.36 -1.47
C SER A 60 2.01 -16.76 -0.10
N PHE A 61 2.96 -16.02 0.48
CA PHE A 61 2.75 -15.33 1.74
C PHE A 61 1.74 -14.18 1.59
N ILE A 62 1.87 -13.33 0.56
CA ILE A 62 0.89 -12.28 0.26
C ILE A 62 -0.52 -12.90 0.10
N ARG A 63 -0.66 -13.99 -0.67
CA ARG A 63 -1.95 -14.69 -0.82
C ARG A 63 -2.52 -15.17 0.50
N ARG A 64 -1.70 -15.73 1.40
CA ARG A 64 -2.15 -16.13 2.75
C ARG A 64 -2.64 -14.94 3.56
N LEU A 65 -1.88 -13.83 3.58
CA LEU A 65 -2.27 -12.62 4.29
C LEU A 65 -3.62 -12.10 3.78
N MET A 66 -3.81 -12.04 2.46
CA MET A 66 -5.08 -11.63 1.83
C MET A 66 -6.25 -12.56 2.19
N ALA A 67 -5.95 -13.84 2.44
CA ALA A 67 -6.95 -14.86 2.73
C ALA A 67 -7.35 -14.98 4.19
N GLN A 68 -6.44 -14.65 5.12
CA GLN A 68 -6.58 -14.95 6.55
C GLN A 68 -6.69 -13.71 7.42
N GLU A 69 -6.16 -12.57 7.00
CA GLU A 69 -6.04 -11.38 7.84
C GLU A 69 -7.09 -10.31 7.49
N ALA A 70 -8.06 -10.13 8.39
CA ALA A 70 -9.00 -9.00 8.35
C ALA A 70 -9.02 -8.31 9.72
N GLY A 71 -8.69 -7.01 9.76
CA GLY A 71 -8.91 -6.19 10.96
C GLY A 71 -7.67 -5.56 11.62
N GLN A 72 -7.88 -5.14 12.87
CA GLN A 72 -7.10 -4.11 13.56
C GLN A 72 -5.69 -4.60 13.96
N GLY A 73 -4.69 -4.04 13.30
CA GLY A 73 -3.27 -4.30 13.53
C GLY A 73 -2.47 -3.54 12.48
N PRO A 74 -1.14 -3.41 12.63
CA PRO A 74 -0.33 -2.67 11.68
C PRO A 74 -0.06 -3.50 10.40
N GLN A 75 -1.13 -3.88 9.69
CA GLN A 75 -1.09 -4.83 8.57
C GLN A 75 -0.12 -4.41 7.47
N CYS A 76 -0.15 -3.12 7.13
CA CYS A 76 0.74 -2.51 6.14
C CYS A 76 2.20 -2.87 6.39
N LEU A 77 2.60 -3.04 7.66
CA LEU A 77 3.98 -3.27 7.99
C LEU A 77 4.47 -4.64 7.49
N VAL A 78 3.73 -5.73 7.72
CA VAL A 78 4.15 -7.05 7.19
C VAL A 78 4.06 -7.08 5.67
N TYR A 79 3.00 -6.53 5.07
CA TYR A 79 2.93 -6.42 3.61
C TYR A 79 4.13 -5.67 3.04
N ALA A 80 4.53 -4.55 3.65
CA ALA A 80 5.70 -3.78 3.22
C ALA A 80 7.00 -4.60 3.26
N ARG A 81 7.24 -5.40 4.32
CA ARG A 81 8.46 -6.24 4.38
C ARG A 81 8.42 -7.35 3.32
N VAL A 82 7.26 -8.00 3.13
CA VAL A 82 7.14 -9.07 2.13
C VAL A 82 7.29 -8.52 0.71
N LEU A 83 6.72 -7.34 0.42
CA LEU A 83 6.86 -6.67 -0.87
C LEU A 83 8.29 -6.16 -1.12
N LEU A 84 8.98 -5.65 -0.11
CA LEU A 84 10.40 -5.32 -0.22
C LEU A 84 11.24 -6.55 -0.59
N LEU A 85 11.02 -7.68 0.09
CA LEU A 85 11.73 -8.93 -0.21
C LEU A 85 11.34 -9.47 -1.59
N LYS A 86 10.06 -9.41 -1.97
CA LYS A 86 9.58 -9.74 -3.32
C LYS A 86 10.29 -8.91 -4.39
N ALA A 87 10.40 -7.61 -4.18
CA ALA A 87 11.11 -6.70 -5.09
C ALA A 87 12.59 -7.06 -5.22
N ILE A 88 13.26 -7.42 -4.13
CA ILE A 88 14.66 -7.89 -4.16
C ILE A 88 14.78 -9.16 -5.02
N PHE A 89 13.89 -10.14 -4.83
CA PHE A 89 13.89 -11.36 -5.66
C PHE A 89 13.61 -11.07 -7.13
N GLU A 90 12.70 -10.15 -7.44
CA GLU A 90 12.41 -9.75 -8.81
C GLU A 90 13.61 -9.05 -9.46
N ALA A 91 14.29 -8.18 -8.71
CA ALA A 91 15.48 -7.50 -9.17
C ALA A 91 16.65 -8.47 -9.43
N ASP A 92 16.84 -9.47 -8.57
CA ASP A 92 17.82 -10.56 -8.78
C ASP A 92 17.51 -11.42 -10.01
N LEU A 93 16.25 -11.42 -10.47
CA LEU A 93 15.79 -12.09 -11.69
C LEU A 93 15.75 -11.14 -12.91
N ASP A 94 16.33 -9.94 -12.80
CA ASP A 94 16.30 -8.87 -13.81
C ASP A 94 14.89 -8.38 -14.21
N ARG A 95 13.89 -8.62 -13.36
CA ARG A 95 12.49 -8.17 -13.52
C ARG A 95 12.28 -6.80 -12.90
N TRP A 96 12.95 -5.82 -13.48
CA TRP A 96 13.10 -4.50 -12.87
C TRP A 96 11.81 -3.68 -12.81
N ASP A 97 10.92 -3.85 -13.77
CA ASP A 97 9.64 -3.13 -13.78
C ASP A 97 8.76 -3.61 -12.61
N GLU A 98 8.70 -4.92 -12.39
CA GLU A 98 8.01 -5.54 -11.25
C GLU A 98 8.68 -5.18 -9.92
N ALA A 99 10.01 -5.28 -9.86
CA ALA A 99 10.78 -4.99 -8.66
C ALA A 99 10.56 -3.54 -8.18
N VAL A 100 10.69 -2.57 -9.09
CA VAL A 100 10.50 -1.15 -8.76
C VAL A 100 9.07 -0.88 -8.30
N TRP A 101 8.09 -1.47 -8.99
CA TRP A 101 6.68 -1.37 -8.62
C TRP A 101 6.45 -1.84 -7.18
N ASP A 102 6.88 -3.06 -6.87
CA ASP A 102 6.67 -3.69 -5.57
C ASP A 102 7.43 -2.97 -4.45
N TYR A 103 8.65 -2.51 -4.70
CA TYR A 103 9.42 -1.69 -3.75
C TYR A 103 8.71 -0.37 -3.43
N GLN A 104 8.23 0.34 -4.45
CA GLN A 104 7.50 1.59 -4.24
C GLN A 104 6.15 1.36 -3.54
N VAL A 105 5.45 0.23 -3.78
CA VAL A 105 4.28 -0.15 -2.97
C VAL A 105 4.70 -0.40 -1.52
N ALA A 106 5.81 -1.09 -1.27
CA ALA A 106 6.33 -1.31 0.08
C ALA A 106 6.61 0.02 0.82
N VAL A 107 7.24 0.99 0.16
CA VAL A 107 7.50 2.33 0.72
C VAL A 107 6.21 3.09 1.01
N ASN A 108 5.14 2.91 0.23
CA ASN A 108 3.84 3.50 0.57
C ASN A 108 3.22 2.91 1.82
N LEU A 109 3.30 1.58 1.96
CA LEU A 109 2.71 0.86 3.08
C LEU A 109 3.49 1.11 4.37
N ASP A 110 4.81 1.21 4.29
CA ASP A 110 5.67 1.64 5.38
C ASP A 110 6.79 2.56 4.87
N PRO A 111 6.70 3.88 5.12
CA PRO A 111 7.75 4.82 4.75
C PRO A 111 9.15 4.49 5.30
N ALA A 112 9.25 3.75 6.42
CA ALA A 112 10.55 3.33 6.96
C ALA A 112 11.31 2.37 6.01
N VAL A 113 10.63 1.75 5.03
CA VAL A 113 11.29 0.97 3.97
C VAL A 113 12.20 1.84 3.11
N ALA A 114 11.93 3.15 3.00
CA ALA A 114 12.78 4.09 2.25
C ALA A 114 14.20 4.23 2.83
N ASP A 115 14.38 3.88 4.11
CA ASP A 115 15.64 3.91 4.84
C ASP A 115 16.37 2.54 4.80
N PHE A 116 15.78 1.54 4.13
CA PHE A 116 16.39 0.21 4.02
C PHE A 116 17.76 0.29 3.34
N GLN A 117 18.76 -0.26 4.01
CA GLN A 117 20.12 -0.30 3.51
C GLN A 117 20.30 -1.54 2.65
N PHE A 118 20.58 -1.34 1.37
CA PHE A 118 20.87 -2.41 0.42
C PHE A 118 22.34 -2.86 0.48
N THR A 119 22.98 -2.84 1.66
CA THR A 119 24.40 -3.20 1.82
C THR A 119 24.68 -4.64 1.42
N ASP A 120 23.74 -5.54 1.69
CA ASP A 120 23.80 -6.94 1.29
C ASP A 120 23.46 -7.15 -0.20
N TYR A 121 23.05 -6.08 -0.91
CA TYR A 121 22.54 -6.10 -2.29
C TYR A 121 23.17 -4.99 -3.16
N PRO A 122 24.51 -4.95 -3.30
CA PRO A 122 25.23 -3.79 -3.86
C PRO A 122 24.82 -3.46 -5.30
N ASN A 123 24.37 -4.45 -6.07
CA ASN A 123 23.95 -4.27 -7.46
C ASN A 123 22.48 -3.81 -7.60
N LEU A 124 21.69 -3.85 -6.52
CA LEU A 124 20.26 -3.53 -6.56
C LEU A 124 19.94 -2.12 -6.09
N ALA A 125 20.82 -1.55 -5.25
CA ALA A 125 20.56 -0.32 -4.51
C ALA A 125 20.22 0.89 -5.40
N SER A 126 20.96 1.09 -6.50
CA SER A 126 20.87 2.31 -7.32
C SER A 126 19.46 2.54 -7.90
N ARG A 127 18.85 1.50 -8.48
CA ARG A 127 17.50 1.59 -9.07
C ARG A 127 16.43 1.78 -8.01
N PHE A 128 16.53 1.11 -6.87
CA PHE A 128 15.58 1.33 -5.77
C PHE A 128 15.71 2.73 -5.15
N PHE A 129 16.92 3.27 -5.01
CA PHE A 129 17.10 4.65 -4.54
C PHE A 129 16.55 5.68 -5.52
N GLN A 130 16.77 5.50 -6.83
CA GLN A 130 16.14 6.34 -7.84
C GLN A 130 14.60 6.28 -7.74
N ALA A 131 14.03 5.08 -7.68
CA ALA A 131 12.59 4.88 -7.56
C ALA A 131 12.01 5.52 -6.29
N ARG A 132 12.71 5.41 -5.15
CA ARG A 132 12.35 6.08 -3.89
C ARG A 132 12.30 7.60 -4.08
N ASP A 133 13.34 8.17 -4.67
CA ASP A 133 13.48 9.63 -4.82
C ASP A 133 12.42 10.18 -5.79
N GLU A 134 12.09 9.45 -6.86
CA GLU A 134 10.99 9.77 -7.76
C GLU A 134 9.63 9.72 -7.04
N GLN A 135 9.39 8.68 -6.24
CA GLN A 135 8.16 8.55 -5.48
C GLN A 135 8.01 9.65 -4.42
N ALA A 136 9.11 10.07 -3.78
CA ALA A 136 9.09 11.17 -2.82
C ALA A 136 8.64 12.50 -3.46
N LYS A 137 9.06 12.78 -4.71
CA LYS A 137 8.59 13.95 -5.47
C LYS A 137 7.08 13.90 -5.71
N ILE A 138 6.55 12.73 -6.09
CA ILE A 138 5.11 12.54 -6.29
C ILE A 138 4.37 12.75 -4.95
N ARG A 139 4.85 12.16 -3.86
CA ARG A 139 4.23 12.31 -2.53
C ARG A 139 4.16 13.78 -2.11
N ASN A 140 5.23 14.56 -2.33
CA ASN A 140 5.23 15.99 -2.03
C ASN A 140 4.19 16.77 -2.87
N ALA A 141 4.03 16.42 -4.15
CA ALA A 141 2.99 17.00 -5.01
C ALA A 141 1.57 16.61 -4.57
N VAL A 142 1.36 15.37 -4.11
CA VAL A 142 0.08 14.94 -3.53
C VAL A 142 -0.25 15.73 -2.27
N SER A 143 0.74 15.96 -1.39
CA SER A 143 0.57 16.74 -0.17
C SER A 143 0.23 18.22 -0.41
N SER A 144 0.50 18.78 -1.60
CA SER A 144 0.09 20.14 -1.93
C SER A 144 -1.39 20.26 -2.30
N GLY A 145 -2.14 19.14 -2.37
CA GLY A 145 -3.59 19.12 -2.59
C GLY A 145 -4.03 19.41 -4.03
N ALA A 146 -3.11 19.33 -5.00
CA ALA A 146 -3.45 19.52 -6.41
C ALA A 146 -4.14 18.26 -6.96
N ASP A 147 -5.34 18.42 -7.52
CA ASP A 147 -6.09 17.30 -8.13
C ASP A 147 -5.44 16.75 -9.39
N VAL A 148 -4.79 17.63 -10.15
CA VAL A 148 -4.06 17.30 -11.38
C VAL A 148 -2.81 18.17 -11.47
N VAL A 149 -1.65 17.54 -11.72
CA VAL A 149 -0.38 18.24 -11.97
C VAL A 149 0.20 17.75 -13.28
N VAL A 150 0.48 18.66 -14.21
CA VAL A 150 1.17 18.35 -15.47
C VAL A 150 2.66 18.30 -15.17
N LEU A 151 3.25 17.11 -15.28
CA LEU A 151 4.68 16.89 -15.08
C LEU A 151 5.45 17.11 -16.38
N ARG A 152 4.84 16.74 -17.51
CA ARG A 152 5.37 16.99 -18.85
C ARG A 152 4.23 17.41 -19.79
N PRO A 153 4.44 18.40 -20.68
CA PRO A 153 5.63 19.27 -20.73
C PRO A 153 5.75 20.17 -19.49
N GLU A 154 6.97 20.57 -19.16
CA GLU A 154 7.23 21.47 -18.03
C GLU A 154 6.68 22.88 -18.29
N GLY A 155 6.34 23.61 -17.24
CA GLY A 155 5.90 25.01 -17.34
C GLY A 155 4.41 25.22 -17.66
N VAL A 156 3.62 24.14 -17.81
CA VAL A 156 2.17 24.23 -17.97
C VAL A 156 1.52 24.64 -16.65
N SER A 157 1.14 25.91 -16.53
CA SER A 157 0.51 26.48 -15.33
C SER A 157 -1.02 26.39 -15.33
N SER A 158 -1.65 26.21 -16.50
CA SER A 158 -3.11 26.03 -16.62
C SER A 158 -3.41 24.63 -17.14
N VAL A 159 -4.00 23.81 -16.28
CA VAL A 159 -4.44 22.47 -16.68
C VAL A 159 -5.84 22.58 -17.29
N PRO A 160 -6.04 22.22 -18.56
CA PRO A 160 -7.39 22.17 -19.12
C PRO A 160 -8.22 21.11 -18.38
N ALA A 161 -9.54 21.14 -18.52
CA ALA A 161 -10.37 20.05 -18.02
C ALA A 161 -9.99 18.74 -18.74
N LEU A 162 -9.24 17.87 -18.05
CA LEU A 162 -8.78 16.59 -18.59
C LEU A 162 -9.80 15.48 -18.27
N THR A 163 -10.01 14.59 -19.23
CA THR A 163 -10.78 13.36 -19.03
C THR A 163 -9.86 12.15 -19.17
N PHE A 164 -9.66 11.42 -18.07
CA PHE A 164 -8.79 10.25 -18.02
C PHE A 164 -9.55 8.98 -18.42
N ARG A 165 -9.61 8.69 -19.73
CA ARG A 165 -10.30 7.50 -20.25
C ARG A 165 -9.42 6.26 -20.15
N LYS A 166 -9.86 5.25 -19.40
CA LYS A 166 -9.22 3.94 -19.35
C LYS A 166 -9.40 3.21 -20.68
N ALA A 167 -8.30 2.80 -21.29
CA ALA A 167 -8.25 1.91 -22.46
C ALA A 167 -8.28 0.43 -22.05
N LYS A 168 -7.69 0.09 -20.91
CA LYS A 168 -7.79 -1.22 -20.26
C LYS A 168 -8.02 -1.01 -18.77
N HIS A 169 -8.96 -1.77 -18.22
CA HIS A 169 -9.28 -1.78 -16.80
C HIS A 169 -9.33 -3.24 -16.31
N VAL A 170 -8.80 -3.45 -15.11
CA VAL A 170 -8.83 -4.75 -14.41
C VAL A 170 -9.37 -4.46 -13.01
N ASP A 171 -10.40 -5.16 -12.58
CA ASP A 171 -10.92 -4.98 -11.22
C ASP A 171 -9.93 -5.58 -10.20
N PRO A 172 -9.72 -4.93 -9.05
CA PRO A 172 -8.87 -5.46 -7.98
C PRO A 172 -9.49 -6.72 -7.38
N GLU A 173 -8.62 -7.68 -7.03
CA GLU A 173 -9.06 -8.86 -6.30
C GLU A 173 -9.50 -8.47 -4.89
N TYR A 174 -10.75 -8.78 -4.54
CA TYR A 174 -11.26 -8.49 -3.20
C TYR A 174 -10.59 -9.41 -2.18
N PRO A 175 -9.89 -8.88 -1.15
CA PRO A 175 -9.27 -9.71 -0.11
C PRO A 175 -10.28 -10.64 0.55
N VAL A 176 -10.03 -11.96 0.51
CA VAL A 176 -10.98 -12.98 0.99
C VAL A 176 -11.29 -12.80 2.48
N ALA A 177 -10.31 -12.43 3.30
CA ALA A 177 -10.53 -12.18 4.72
C ALA A 177 -11.49 -11.00 4.95
N PHE A 178 -11.34 -9.91 4.19
CA PHE A 178 -12.19 -8.72 4.30
C PHE A 178 -13.60 -9.00 3.80
N ARG A 179 -13.74 -9.77 2.71
CA ARG A 179 -15.04 -10.24 2.22
C ARG A 179 -15.78 -11.02 3.30
N LYS A 180 -15.12 -12.00 3.93
CA LYS A 180 -15.70 -12.80 5.03
C LYS A 180 -16.09 -11.96 6.24
N ALA A 181 -15.33 -10.90 6.50
CA ALA A 181 -15.59 -9.97 7.59
C ALA A 181 -16.61 -8.85 7.23
N ASN A 182 -17.16 -8.84 6.02
CA ASN A 182 -18.02 -7.78 5.49
C ASN A 182 -17.40 -6.36 5.58
N LEU A 183 -16.08 -6.27 5.43
CA LEU A 183 -15.35 -5.01 5.47
C LEU A 183 -15.15 -4.49 4.07
N GLY A 184 -15.50 -3.22 3.83
CA GLY A 184 -15.26 -2.51 2.57
C GLY A 184 -14.56 -1.18 2.79
N ALA A 185 -13.99 -0.61 1.74
CA ALA A 185 -13.36 0.71 1.79
C ALA A 185 -13.35 1.37 0.41
N SER A 186 -13.26 2.70 0.41
CA SER A 186 -12.92 3.48 -0.77
C SER A 186 -11.43 3.81 -0.72
N VAL A 187 -10.67 3.36 -1.71
CA VAL A 187 -9.23 3.62 -1.80
C VAL A 187 -9.01 4.76 -2.79
N GLU A 188 -8.49 5.89 -2.30
CA GLU A 188 -7.98 6.97 -3.14
C GLU A 188 -6.53 6.71 -3.52
N ILE A 189 -6.25 6.83 -4.81
CA ILE A 189 -4.97 6.45 -5.43
C ILE A 189 -4.48 7.61 -6.28
N HIS A 190 -3.31 8.14 -5.93
CA HIS A 190 -2.61 9.12 -6.76
C HIS A 190 -1.64 8.39 -7.68
N ILE A 191 -1.68 8.71 -8.97
CA ILE A 191 -0.88 8.05 -10.01
C ILE A 191 -0.35 9.08 -10.99
N VAL A 192 0.86 8.84 -11.49
CA VAL A 192 1.34 9.50 -12.70
C VAL A 192 0.93 8.64 -13.89
N ILE A 193 0.16 9.20 -14.82
CA ILE A 193 -0.09 8.59 -16.12
C ILE A 193 0.98 9.12 -17.06
N ASP A 194 1.79 8.24 -17.65
CA ASP A 194 2.86 8.63 -18.56
C ASP A 194 2.33 9.06 -19.95
N GLU A 195 3.23 9.50 -20.82
CA GLU A 195 2.92 9.97 -22.18
C GLU A 195 2.30 8.90 -23.09
N ASN A 196 2.39 7.63 -22.70
CA ASN A 196 1.85 6.49 -23.41
C ASN A 196 0.57 5.94 -22.74
N GLY A 197 0.11 6.57 -21.66
CA GLY A 197 -1.07 6.16 -20.91
C GLY A 197 -0.83 5.01 -19.94
N ALA A 198 0.41 4.65 -19.63
CA ALA A 198 0.70 3.69 -18.58
C ALA A 198 0.68 4.39 -17.20
N PRO A 199 -0.03 3.82 -16.20
CA PRO A 199 0.06 4.33 -14.85
C PRO A 199 1.40 3.91 -14.20
N GLY A 200 2.07 4.85 -13.55
CA GLY A 200 3.15 4.57 -12.63
C GLY A 200 2.64 4.03 -11.29
N THR A 201 3.57 3.68 -10.41
CA THR A 201 3.25 3.09 -9.11
C THR A 201 2.36 4.01 -8.27
N PRO A 202 1.31 3.48 -7.62
CA PRO A 202 0.37 4.29 -6.87
C PRO A 202 1.02 4.96 -5.66
N VAL A 203 0.48 6.10 -5.26
CA VAL A 203 0.62 6.67 -3.91
C VAL A 203 -0.74 6.64 -3.25
N PHE A 204 -0.86 5.88 -2.17
CA PHE A 204 -2.12 5.72 -1.44
C PHE A 204 -2.28 6.78 -0.37
N SER A 205 -3.54 7.13 -0.11
CA SER A 205 -3.94 7.92 1.06
C SER A 205 -4.88 7.08 1.92
N GLY A 206 -4.56 6.92 3.21
CA GLY A 206 -5.41 6.18 4.15
C GLY A 206 -4.63 5.49 5.27
N ASP A 207 -5.36 4.73 6.08
CA ASP A 207 -4.87 4.05 7.27
C ASP A 207 -4.22 2.69 6.94
N CYS A 208 -3.21 2.29 7.71
CA CYS A 208 -2.52 1.01 7.62
C CYS A 208 -3.44 -0.22 7.72
N THR A 209 -4.59 -0.10 8.40
CA THR A 209 -5.57 -1.17 8.63
C THR A 209 -6.27 -1.67 7.37
N VAL A 210 -6.25 -0.89 6.28
CA VAL A 210 -6.83 -1.27 4.97
C VAL A 210 -5.77 -1.69 3.95
N ALA A 211 -4.55 -2.01 4.40
CA ALA A 211 -3.44 -2.41 3.53
C ALA A 211 -3.76 -3.50 2.49
N PRO A 212 -4.58 -4.54 2.77
CA PRO A 212 -4.98 -5.52 1.76
C PRO A 212 -5.68 -4.90 0.55
N PHE A 213 -6.48 -3.84 0.74
CA PHE A 213 -7.08 -3.11 -0.37
C PHE A 213 -6.06 -2.30 -1.15
N PHE A 214 -5.05 -1.72 -0.49
CA PHE A 214 -3.95 -1.03 -1.18
C PHE A 214 -3.14 -1.99 -2.05
N VAL A 215 -2.82 -3.18 -1.52
CA VAL A 215 -2.11 -4.22 -2.28
C VAL A 215 -2.97 -4.67 -3.47
N ALA A 216 -4.23 -5.04 -3.26
CA ALA A 216 -5.13 -5.43 -4.35
C ALA A 216 -5.30 -4.33 -5.42
N ALA A 217 -5.42 -3.07 -5.00
CA ALA A 217 -5.52 -1.94 -5.91
C ALA A 217 -4.23 -1.75 -6.72
N ALA A 218 -3.06 -1.87 -6.10
CA ALA A 218 -1.77 -1.83 -6.80
C ALA A 218 -1.66 -2.95 -7.84
N GLU A 219 -2.05 -4.18 -7.48
CA GLU A 219 -2.03 -5.35 -8.38
C GLU A 219 -2.89 -5.16 -9.63
N ALA A 220 -4.08 -4.58 -9.48
CA ALA A 220 -4.95 -4.25 -10.61
C ALA A 220 -4.38 -3.10 -11.43
N LEU A 221 -3.93 -2.03 -10.77
CA LEU A 221 -3.50 -0.80 -11.41
C LEU A 221 -2.31 -1.01 -12.36
N ARG A 222 -1.33 -1.87 -12.02
CA ARG A 222 -0.22 -2.20 -12.94
C ARG A 222 -0.69 -2.72 -14.31
N GLN A 223 -1.89 -3.29 -14.36
CA GLN A 223 -2.48 -3.85 -15.59
C GLN A 223 -3.37 -2.87 -16.33
N TRP A 224 -3.68 -1.71 -15.75
CA TRP A 224 -4.51 -0.69 -16.40
C TRP A 224 -3.75 0.02 -17.50
N ARG A 225 -4.48 0.56 -18.47
CA ARG A 225 -3.95 1.48 -19.47
C ARG A 225 -4.96 2.60 -19.69
N TYR A 226 -4.46 3.80 -19.91
CA TYR A 226 -5.23 4.99 -20.27
C TYR A 226 -4.99 5.33 -21.73
N HIS A 227 -5.91 6.09 -22.32
CA HIS A 227 -5.62 6.75 -23.58
C HIS A 227 -4.55 7.83 -23.35
N PRO A 228 -3.51 7.92 -24.20
CA PRO A 228 -2.51 8.98 -24.11
C PRO A 228 -3.14 10.36 -24.05
N ILE A 229 -2.61 11.21 -23.17
CA ILE A 229 -3.10 12.58 -22.98
C ILE A 229 -2.24 13.50 -23.82
N THR A 230 -2.89 14.47 -24.48
CA THR A 230 -2.20 15.51 -25.25
C THR A 230 -2.57 16.87 -24.68
N ILE A 231 -1.56 17.68 -24.34
CA ILE A 231 -1.71 19.05 -23.86
C ILE A 231 -0.87 19.93 -24.79
N GLU A 232 -1.47 20.99 -25.34
CA GLU A 232 -0.80 21.89 -26.30
C GLU A 232 -0.16 21.16 -27.51
N GLY A 233 -0.81 20.08 -27.97
CA GLY A 233 -0.32 19.26 -29.08
C GLY A 233 0.83 18.32 -28.74
N GLN A 234 1.30 18.29 -27.49
CA GLN A 234 2.37 17.40 -27.02
C GLN A 234 1.80 16.30 -26.12
N LYS A 235 2.38 15.09 -26.21
CA LYS A 235 2.06 14.03 -25.26
C LYS A 235 2.43 14.49 -23.84
N ALA A 236 1.56 14.22 -22.88
CA ALA A 236 1.69 14.72 -21.52
C ALA A 236 1.82 13.59 -20.51
N ALA A 237 2.65 13.81 -19.48
CA ALA A 237 2.68 13.00 -18.27
C ALA A 237 2.00 13.78 -17.15
N VAL A 238 1.03 13.16 -16.48
CA VAL A 238 0.11 13.87 -15.58
C VAL A 238 -0.06 13.09 -14.28
N LEU A 239 0.21 13.74 -13.15
CA LEU A 239 -0.22 13.26 -11.84
C LEU A 239 -1.71 13.55 -11.68
N THR A 240 -2.49 12.54 -11.31
CA THR A 240 -3.91 12.66 -11.03
C THR A 240 -4.33 11.68 -9.95
N LYS A 241 -5.57 11.78 -9.48
CA LYS A 241 -6.16 10.85 -8.53
C LYS A 241 -7.28 10.02 -9.17
N THR A 242 -7.35 8.77 -8.77
CA THR A 242 -8.45 7.85 -9.09
C THR A 242 -8.92 7.17 -7.81
N ARG A 243 -10.11 6.57 -7.86
CA ARG A 243 -10.74 5.94 -6.71
C ARG A 243 -11.18 4.54 -7.07
N THR A 244 -10.93 3.61 -6.16
CA THR A 244 -11.33 2.22 -6.28
C THR A 244 -12.21 1.85 -5.11
N GLU A 245 -13.44 1.43 -5.40
CA GLU A 245 -14.44 1.08 -4.39
C GLU A 245 -14.43 -0.43 -4.13
N PHE A 246 -14.22 -0.82 -2.88
CA PHE A 246 -14.36 -2.19 -2.40
C PHE A 246 -15.68 -2.31 -1.64
N SER A 247 -16.79 -2.48 -2.37
CA SER A 247 -18.11 -2.69 -1.78
C SER A 247 -18.61 -4.11 -2.01
N LEU A 248 -19.26 -4.67 -1.00
CA LEU A 248 -20.03 -5.91 -1.14
C LEU A 248 -21.47 -5.49 -1.40
N HIS A 249 -22.00 -5.78 -2.59
CA HIS A 249 -23.43 -5.54 -2.83
C HIS A 249 -24.25 -6.47 -1.92
N PRO A 250 -25.29 -5.98 -1.22
CA PRO A 250 -26.19 -6.84 -0.49
C PRO A 250 -26.95 -7.73 -1.49
N GLY A 251 -26.59 -9.01 -1.57
CA GLY A 251 -27.34 -10.01 -2.35
C GLY A 251 -26.78 -10.41 -3.72
N GLY A 252 -25.50 -10.16 -4.02
CA GLY A 252 -24.90 -10.63 -5.26
C GLY A 252 -23.53 -11.23 -5.04
N ASP A 253 -23.43 -12.56 -5.11
CA ASP A 253 -22.24 -13.19 -5.67
C ASP A 253 -21.99 -12.52 -7.03
N LEU A 254 -20.85 -11.84 -7.18
CA LEU A 254 -20.39 -11.43 -8.50
C LEU A 254 -19.61 -12.60 -9.12
N PRO A 255 -19.76 -12.81 -10.44
CA PRO A 255 -19.43 -14.04 -11.15
C PRO A 255 -17.96 -14.47 -11.08
#